data_AF-A0A9P6V3D4-F1
#
_entry.id   AF-A0A9P6V3D4-F1
#
_cell.length_a   1.000
_cell.length_b   1.000
_cell.length_c   1.000
_cell.angle_alpha   90.00
_cell.angle_beta   90.00
_cell.angle_gamma   90.00
#
_symmetry.space_group_name_H-M   'P 1'
#
loop_
_entity.id
_entity.type
_entity.pdbx_description
1 polymer ?
#
loop_
_entity_poly.entity_id
_entity_poly.type
_entity_poly.pdbx_seq_one_letter_code
_entity_poly.pdbx_strand_id
1 'polypeptide(L)'
;MWEIPMAAIMDSDLPTAIAHAMDVQLDASAEVVATWLRKNFDRHYNGNRSPFGIYLHPVHVGNATQLYNEFFAYARTFPDVWFVTNQQLLQWMQNPVPSSQLADQPYMKCSVPAVSKEICNGLDDAKLGSVDKGVIETCNFVAGPWSTCYGCPGEMPTPANPVPTRAIAPGQPGYRTPVPATCAMEWWDPINAQCLCTSSNCTFTDTAVPITKTGGNENTGTTTPHRSGAAGHIGSAAWAGFGLVAALAAGVAQLL
;
A
#
# COMPACT_ATOMS: atom_id res chain seq x y z
N MET A 1 -13.58 -3.39 14.67
CA MET A 1 -12.80 -2.26 14.12
C MET A 1 -11.51 -2.19 14.91
N TRP A 2 -10.37 -1.99 14.23
CA TRP A 2 -9.09 -1.72 14.88
C TRP A 2 -8.85 -0.21 14.89
N GLU A 3 -8.18 0.28 15.93
CA GLU A 3 -7.70 1.65 16.03
C GLU A 3 -6.16 1.60 16.06
N ILE A 4 -5.49 2.42 15.24
CA ILE A 4 -4.05 2.61 15.28
C ILE A 4 -3.80 4.02 15.83
N PRO A 5 -3.46 4.16 17.12
CA PRO A 5 -3.30 5.48 17.72
C PRO A 5 -2.18 6.27 17.05
N MET A 6 -2.49 7.51 16.66
CA MET A 6 -1.50 8.44 16.14
C MET A 6 -0.74 9.10 17.29
N ALA A 7 0.30 8.44 17.79
CA ALA A 7 1.19 9.02 18.80
C ALA A 7 1.85 10.29 18.26
N ALA A 8 1.63 11.42 18.95
CA ALA A 8 2.21 12.70 18.56
C ALA A 8 3.72 12.74 18.82
N ILE A 9 4.43 13.50 18.00
CA ILE A 9 5.82 13.89 18.23
C ILE A 9 5.82 15.03 19.25
N MET A 10 6.52 14.85 20.35
CA MET A 10 6.69 15.90 21.36
C MET A 10 7.94 16.73 21.07
N ASP A 11 7.86 18.06 21.16
CA ASP A 11 9.00 18.97 20.95
C ASP A 11 10.08 18.88 22.05
N SER A 12 9.72 18.31 23.20
CA SER A 12 10.56 18.22 24.39
C SER A 12 10.07 17.12 25.36
N ASP A 13 10.85 16.90 26.42
CA ASP A 13 10.50 15.97 27.51
C ASP A 13 9.89 16.71 28.71
N LEU A 14 9.64 18.01 28.58
CA LEU A 14 9.08 18.84 29.65
C LEU A 14 7.56 18.62 29.76
N PRO A 15 6.96 18.85 30.95
CA PRO A 15 5.50 18.83 31.10
C PRO A 15 4.76 19.84 30.20
N THR A 16 5.47 20.86 29.71
CA THR A 16 4.97 21.90 28.81
C THR A 16 5.19 21.57 27.33
N ALA A 17 5.62 20.35 27.01
CA ALA A 17 5.90 19.96 25.64
C ALA A 17 4.67 20.09 24.74
N ILE A 18 4.90 20.60 23.53
CA ILE A 18 3.87 20.71 22.51
C ILE A 18 3.82 19.40 21.72
N ALA A 19 2.61 18.94 21.44
CA ALA A 19 2.34 17.72 20.68
C ALA A 19 2.10 18.07 19.20
N HIS A 20 2.84 17.41 18.31
CA HIS A 20 2.77 17.57 16.86
C HIS A 20 2.25 16.27 16.22
N ALA A 21 1.10 16.32 15.55
CA ALA A 21 0.40 15.11 15.10
C ALA A 21 0.82 14.61 13.70
N MET A 22 0.95 15.52 12.74
CA MET A 22 1.26 15.22 11.34
C MET A 22 2.04 16.37 10.71
N ASP A 23 2.79 16.09 9.66
CA ASP A 23 3.61 17.08 8.96
C ASP A 23 4.54 17.92 9.86
N VAL A 24 5.11 17.29 10.90
CA VAL A 24 5.96 17.94 11.92
C VAL A 24 7.16 18.70 11.33
N GLN A 25 7.60 18.34 10.11
CA GLN A 25 8.62 19.06 9.36
C GLN A 25 8.27 20.54 9.07
N LEU A 26 7.00 20.92 9.17
CA LEU A 26 6.54 22.29 8.94
C LEU A 26 6.62 23.17 10.19
N ASP A 27 6.76 22.58 11.37
CA ASP A 27 6.63 23.28 12.65
C ASP A 27 7.95 23.91 13.15
N ALA A 28 9.10 23.50 12.60
CA ALA A 28 10.40 24.05 12.93
C ALA A 28 11.44 23.78 11.81
N SER A 29 12.70 24.18 12.03
CA SER A 29 13.78 23.86 11.10
C SER A 29 14.04 22.35 11.05
N ALA A 30 14.61 21.86 9.94
CA ALA A 30 14.90 20.45 9.75
C ALA A 30 15.79 19.88 10.88
N GLU A 31 16.76 20.66 11.37
CA GLU A 31 17.67 20.25 12.44
C GLU A 31 16.93 20.06 13.78
N VAL A 32 15.98 20.96 14.07
CA VAL A 32 15.14 20.88 15.27
C VAL A 32 14.22 19.66 15.18
N VAL A 33 13.53 19.49 14.07
CA VAL A 33 12.62 18.36 13.86
C VAL A 33 13.37 17.03 13.85
N ALA A 34 14.58 16.97 13.29
CA ALA A 34 15.43 15.79 13.36
C ALA A 34 15.70 15.38 14.82
N THR A 35 15.93 16.36 15.69
CA THR A 35 16.13 16.11 17.13
C THR A 35 14.85 15.58 17.78
N TRP A 36 13.69 16.15 17.45
CA TRP A 36 12.39 15.67 17.95
C TRP A 36 12.11 14.24 17.50
N LEU A 37 12.29 13.93 16.22
CA LEU A 37 12.06 12.60 15.67
C LEU A 37 12.94 11.56 16.37
N ARG A 38 14.24 11.84 16.54
CA ARG A 38 15.17 10.93 17.24
C ARG A 38 14.78 10.71 18.70
N LYS A 39 14.48 11.77 19.45
CA LYS A 39 14.08 11.66 20.86
C LYS A 39 12.78 10.87 21.04
N ASN A 40 11.77 11.13 20.21
CA ASN A 40 10.51 10.41 20.30
C ASN A 40 10.68 8.95 19.86
N PHE A 41 11.48 8.68 18.81
CA PHE A 41 11.85 7.32 18.45
C PHE A 41 12.56 6.60 19.61
N ASP A 42 13.55 7.23 20.25
CA ASP A 42 14.27 6.67 21.41
C ASP A 42 13.31 6.39 22.58
N ARG A 43 12.30 7.23 22.79
CA ARG A 43 11.28 7.00 23.82
C ARG A 43 10.45 5.75 23.54
N HIS A 44 10.03 5.55 22.30
CA HIS A 44 9.33 4.33 21.88
C HIS A 44 10.24 3.11 21.98
N TYR A 45 11.47 3.23 21.48
CA TYR A 45 12.47 2.16 21.43
C TYR A 45 12.94 1.71 22.82
N ASN A 46 13.16 2.64 23.75
CA ASN A 46 13.59 2.30 25.12
C ASN A 46 12.41 2.10 26.09
N GLY A 47 11.18 2.38 25.65
CA GLY A 47 9.96 2.19 26.42
C GLY A 47 9.28 0.86 26.14
N ASN A 48 7.96 0.91 25.95
CA ASN A 48 7.12 -0.27 25.70
C ASN A 48 7.11 -0.74 24.24
N ARG A 49 7.96 -0.17 23.37
CA ARG A 49 8.01 -0.50 21.93
C ARG A 49 6.68 -0.29 21.20
N SER A 50 5.86 0.67 21.65
CA SER A 50 4.64 1.04 20.91
C SER A 50 4.99 1.50 19.49
N PRO A 51 4.13 1.25 18.47
CA PRO A 51 4.41 1.65 17.10
C PRO A 51 4.74 3.15 17.00
N PHE A 52 5.83 3.46 16.31
CA PHE A 52 6.25 4.84 16.03
C PHE A 52 5.77 5.24 14.63
N GLY A 53 4.77 6.13 14.56
CA GLY A 53 4.15 6.56 13.31
C GLY A 53 4.80 7.81 12.72
N ILE A 54 4.89 7.86 11.39
CA ILE A 54 5.27 9.05 10.63
C ILE A 54 4.13 9.38 9.67
N TYR A 55 3.46 10.49 9.91
CA TYR A 55 2.24 10.89 9.21
C TYR A 55 2.49 12.15 8.38
N LEU A 56 2.45 12.02 7.05
CA LEU A 56 2.87 13.06 6.11
C LEU A 56 1.87 13.23 4.96
N HIS A 57 1.74 14.46 4.47
CA HIS A 57 1.12 14.72 3.17
C HIS A 57 2.17 14.86 2.07
N PRO A 58 2.01 14.20 0.89
CA PRO A 58 2.99 14.23 -0.19
C PRO A 58 3.42 15.64 -0.64
N VAL A 59 2.49 16.61 -0.60
CA VAL A 59 2.75 18.02 -0.97
C VAL A 59 3.81 18.69 -0.07
N HIS A 60 3.98 18.21 1.16
CA HIS A 60 4.93 18.75 2.13
C HIS A 60 6.24 17.94 2.24
N VAL A 61 6.30 16.76 1.61
CA VAL A 61 7.46 15.85 1.73
C VAL A 61 8.66 16.33 0.92
N GLY A 62 8.43 16.95 -0.25
CA GLY A 62 9.49 17.29 -1.20
C GLY A 62 10.72 17.96 -0.56
N ASN A 63 10.48 19.03 0.21
CA ASN A 63 11.54 19.79 0.89
C ASN A 63 12.11 19.08 2.14
N ALA A 64 11.43 18.05 2.66
CA ALA A 64 11.82 17.31 3.87
C ALA A 64 12.40 15.91 3.57
N THR A 65 12.59 15.57 2.29
CA THR A 65 13.11 14.26 1.88
C THR A 65 14.44 13.93 2.56
N GLN A 66 15.35 14.90 2.64
CA GLN A 66 16.64 14.72 3.31
C GLN A 66 16.48 14.42 4.81
N LEU A 67 15.65 15.19 5.51
CA LEU A 67 15.35 15.00 6.93
C LEU A 67 14.87 13.58 7.23
N TYR A 68 13.90 13.07 6.45
CA TYR A 68 13.38 11.72 6.66
C TYR A 68 14.38 10.64 6.28
N ASN A 69 15.16 10.82 5.22
CA ASN A 69 16.23 9.89 4.86
C ASN A 69 17.27 9.77 5.98
N GLU A 70 17.67 10.89 6.59
CA GLU A 70 18.59 10.89 7.73
C GLU A 70 17.99 10.23 8.97
N PHE A 71 16.70 10.47 9.25
CA PHE A 71 16.00 9.80 10.34
C PHE A 71 15.91 8.27 10.10
N PHE A 72 15.58 7.84 8.89
CA PHE A 72 15.53 6.41 8.54
C PHE A 72 16.91 5.77 8.62
N ALA A 73 17.96 6.46 8.19
CA ALA A 73 19.33 5.98 8.34
C ALA A 73 19.70 5.79 9.82
N TYR A 74 19.33 6.75 10.68
CA TYR A 74 19.49 6.64 12.13
C TYR A 74 18.70 5.46 12.71
N ALA A 75 17.40 5.33 12.42
CA ALA A 75 16.56 4.26 12.95
C ALA A 75 17.02 2.86 12.49
N ARG A 76 17.60 2.74 11.29
CA ARG A 76 18.21 1.48 10.79
C ARG A 76 19.50 1.07 11.52
N THR A 77 20.10 1.95 12.33
CA THR A 77 21.25 1.54 13.17
C THR A 77 20.85 0.60 14.30
N PHE A 78 19.55 0.51 14.60
CA PHE A 78 19.01 -0.39 15.61
C PHE A 78 18.61 -1.74 14.98
N PRO A 79 19.03 -2.88 15.54
CA PRO A 79 18.99 -4.19 14.87
C PRO A 79 17.60 -4.82 14.75
N ASP A 80 16.61 -4.30 15.47
CA ASP A 80 15.26 -4.87 15.60
C ASP A 80 14.15 -3.86 15.23
N VAL A 81 14.48 -2.90 14.36
CA VAL A 81 13.53 -1.92 13.80
C VAL A 81 13.05 -2.36 12.42
N TRP A 82 11.73 -2.32 12.22
CA TRP A 82 11.07 -2.71 10.98
C TRP A 82 10.19 -1.56 10.47
N PHE A 83 10.37 -1.19 9.20
CA PHE A 83 9.48 -0.27 8.50
C PHE A 83 8.38 -1.08 7.84
N VAL A 84 7.15 -0.89 8.29
CA VAL A 84 6.02 -1.75 7.94
C VAL A 84 4.81 -0.92 7.54
N THR A 85 3.91 -1.53 6.79
CA THR A 85 2.57 -0.96 6.56
C THR A 85 1.68 -1.17 7.78
N ASN A 86 0.59 -0.40 7.87
CA ASN A 86 -0.43 -0.62 8.90
C ASN A 86 -1.04 -2.03 8.84
N GLN A 87 -1.14 -2.62 7.64
CA GLN A 87 -1.64 -3.99 7.50
C GLN A 87 -0.68 -5.01 8.11
N GLN A 88 0.64 -4.86 7.88
CA GLN A 88 1.66 -5.72 8.48
C GLN A 88 1.69 -5.60 10.00
N LEU A 89 1.55 -4.37 10.53
CA LEU A 89 1.41 -4.14 11.97
C LEU A 89 0.22 -4.90 12.55
N LEU A 90 -0.96 -4.77 11.93
CA LEU A 90 -2.17 -5.47 12.42
C LEU A 90 -2.05 -6.99 12.34
N GLN A 91 -1.41 -7.54 11.30
CA GLN A 91 -1.16 -8.98 11.20
C GLN A 91 -0.22 -9.46 12.32
N TRP A 92 0.83 -8.70 12.65
CA TRP A 92 1.67 -9.00 13.80
C TRP A 92 0.89 -8.89 15.12
N MET A 93 0.03 -7.88 15.30
CA MET A 93 -0.76 -7.71 16.53
C MET A 93 -1.75 -8.86 16.77
N GLN A 94 -2.22 -9.53 15.72
CA GLN A 94 -3.10 -10.71 15.85
C GLN A 94 -2.37 -11.93 16.41
N ASN A 95 -1.08 -12.10 16.08
CA ASN A 95 -0.25 -13.19 16.57
C ASN A 95 1.22 -12.74 16.72
N PRO A 96 1.56 -12.04 17.82
CA PRO A 96 2.89 -11.43 17.96
C PRO A 96 4.00 -12.47 18.01
N VAL A 97 5.04 -12.24 17.23
CA VAL A 97 6.29 -13.01 17.28
C VAL A 97 7.48 -12.13 17.67
N PRO A 98 8.55 -12.68 18.27
CA PRO A 98 9.79 -11.95 18.51
C PRO A 98 10.39 -11.39 17.22
N SER A 99 11.17 -10.30 17.34
CA SER A 99 11.81 -9.64 16.18
C SER A 99 12.70 -10.60 15.36
N SER A 100 13.31 -11.59 16.00
CA SER A 100 14.10 -12.63 15.35
C SER A 100 13.32 -13.54 14.40
N GLN A 101 11.99 -13.57 14.49
CA GLN A 101 11.11 -14.39 13.65
C GLN A 101 10.31 -13.57 12.64
N LEU A 102 10.40 -12.23 12.68
CA LEU A 102 9.62 -11.34 11.80
C LEU A 102 9.96 -11.54 10.32
N ALA A 103 11.24 -11.71 9.99
CA ALA A 103 11.70 -11.91 8.62
C ALA A 103 11.03 -13.11 7.92
N ASP A 104 10.72 -14.16 8.70
CA ASP A 104 10.16 -15.41 8.19
C ASP A 104 8.63 -15.37 8.09
N GLN A 105 7.99 -14.31 8.60
CA GLN A 105 6.54 -14.20 8.58
C GLN A 105 6.03 -14.00 7.16
N PRO A 106 4.99 -14.73 6.73
CA PRO A 106 4.43 -14.59 5.38
C PRO A 106 4.04 -13.15 5.04
N TYR A 107 3.58 -12.38 6.03
CA TYR A 107 3.12 -11.01 5.88
C TYR A 107 4.24 -9.97 5.80
N MET A 108 5.48 -10.34 6.14
CA MET A 108 6.64 -9.48 5.94
C MET A 108 7.25 -9.60 4.54
N LYS A 109 6.82 -10.59 3.75
CA LYS A 109 7.25 -10.75 2.35
C LYS A 109 6.58 -9.69 1.48
N CYS A 110 7.31 -9.18 0.48
CA CYS A 110 6.78 -8.25 -0.51
C CYS A 110 6.68 -8.97 -1.86
N SER A 111 5.66 -9.82 -1.99
CA SER A 111 5.48 -10.65 -3.19
C SER A 111 4.83 -9.87 -4.31
N VAL A 112 5.56 -9.61 -5.39
CA VAL A 112 5.03 -9.06 -6.64
C VAL A 112 4.86 -10.19 -7.67
N PRO A 113 3.78 -10.21 -8.47
CA PRO A 113 3.58 -11.21 -9.51
C PRO A 113 4.71 -11.09 -10.54
N ALA A 114 5.29 -12.21 -10.97
CA ALA A 114 6.30 -12.21 -12.03
C ALA A 114 5.62 -12.17 -13.40
N VAL A 115 4.99 -11.03 -13.72
CA VAL A 115 4.39 -10.78 -15.04
C VAL A 115 5.46 -10.22 -15.98
N SER A 116 5.61 -10.81 -17.16
CA SER A 116 6.64 -10.40 -18.14
C SER A 116 6.19 -9.28 -19.08
N LYS A 117 4.93 -8.85 -18.98
CA LYS A 117 4.31 -7.79 -19.79
C LYS A 117 3.63 -6.80 -18.86
N GLU A 118 3.58 -5.54 -19.25
CA GLU A 118 2.79 -4.55 -18.52
C GLU A 118 1.29 -4.87 -18.70
N ILE A 119 0.59 -5.02 -17.58
CA ILE A 119 -0.88 -5.03 -17.52
C ILE A 119 -1.35 -3.93 -16.59
N CYS A 120 -2.63 -3.55 -16.69
CA CYS A 120 -3.18 -2.53 -15.82
C CYS A 120 -3.70 -3.17 -14.52
N ASN A 121 -2.80 -3.42 -13.57
CA ASN A 121 -3.07 -4.07 -12.28
C ASN A 121 -2.61 -3.23 -11.07
N GLY A 122 -2.07 -2.03 -11.30
CA GLY A 122 -1.55 -1.15 -10.25
C GLY A 122 -0.08 -1.39 -9.91
N LEU A 123 0.68 -2.09 -10.77
CA LEU A 123 2.09 -2.38 -10.59
C LEU A 123 2.93 -1.87 -11.77
N ASP A 124 4.25 -1.81 -11.59
CA ASP A 124 5.21 -1.59 -12.69
C ASP A 124 5.82 -2.94 -13.09
N ASP A 125 4.98 -3.81 -13.66
CA ASP A 125 5.30 -5.21 -13.95
C ASP A 125 6.52 -5.35 -14.88
N ALA A 126 6.55 -4.52 -15.93
CA ALA A 126 7.60 -4.49 -16.93
C ALA A 126 8.77 -3.54 -16.58
N LYS A 127 8.76 -2.94 -15.38
CA LYS A 127 9.83 -2.06 -14.86
C LYS A 127 10.13 -0.88 -15.80
N LEU A 128 9.08 -0.29 -16.34
CA LEU A 128 9.14 0.82 -17.28
C LEU A 128 9.28 2.19 -16.60
N GLY A 129 9.36 2.20 -15.26
CA GLY A 129 9.65 3.37 -14.42
C GLY A 129 8.41 4.12 -13.95
N SER A 130 7.21 3.58 -14.21
CA SER A 130 5.93 4.12 -13.75
C SER A 130 4.89 3.02 -13.73
N VAL A 131 4.02 3.02 -12.72
CA VAL A 131 2.90 2.08 -12.60
C VAL A 131 2.02 2.11 -13.85
N ASP A 132 1.68 0.93 -14.37
CA ASP A 132 0.77 0.68 -15.49
C ASP A 132 1.11 1.51 -16.76
N LYS A 133 2.39 1.65 -17.08
CA LYS A 133 2.86 2.57 -18.12
C LYS A 133 2.28 2.23 -19.49
N GLY A 134 1.54 3.18 -20.07
CA GLY A 134 0.97 3.02 -21.42
C GLY A 134 -0.24 2.11 -21.49
N VAL A 135 -0.68 1.53 -20.37
CA VAL A 135 -1.88 0.68 -20.28
C VAL A 135 -2.99 1.30 -19.43
N ILE A 136 -2.74 2.40 -18.73
CA ILE A 136 -3.76 3.24 -18.07
C ILE A 136 -4.69 3.90 -19.11
N GLU A 137 -5.99 3.97 -18.79
CA GLU A 137 -6.95 4.83 -19.49
C GLU A 137 -7.12 6.15 -18.75
N THR A 138 -7.09 7.28 -19.48
CA THR A 138 -7.29 8.62 -18.90
C THR A 138 -8.65 9.17 -19.32
N CYS A 139 -9.47 9.47 -18.32
CA CYS A 139 -10.80 10.05 -18.43
C CYS A 139 -10.71 11.56 -18.20
N ASN A 140 -11.26 12.36 -19.10
CA ASN A 140 -11.22 13.82 -18.99
C ASN A 140 -12.55 14.33 -18.43
N PHE A 141 -12.61 14.54 -17.12
CA PHE A 141 -13.75 15.19 -16.48
C PHE A 141 -13.51 16.69 -16.34
N VAL A 142 -14.59 17.45 -16.12
CA VAL A 142 -14.51 18.90 -15.87
C VAL A 142 -13.67 19.22 -14.63
N ALA A 143 -13.70 18.36 -13.62
CA ALA A 143 -12.91 18.50 -12.39
C ALA A 143 -11.43 18.13 -12.56
N GLY A 144 -11.04 17.55 -13.69
CA GLY A 144 -9.67 17.13 -13.97
C GLY A 144 -9.57 15.74 -14.61
N PRO A 145 -8.36 15.35 -15.02
CA PRO A 145 -8.09 14.02 -15.54
C PRO A 145 -8.22 12.98 -14.42
N TRP A 146 -8.75 11.81 -14.75
CA TRP A 146 -8.79 10.67 -13.86
C TRP A 146 -8.32 9.43 -14.60
N SER A 147 -7.36 8.73 -14.03
CA SER A 147 -6.78 7.51 -14.58
C SER A 147 -7.42 6.25 -13.99
N THR A 148 -7.68 5.25 -14.83
CA THR A 148 -8.30 3.97 -14.42
C THR A 148 -7.82 2.80 -15.27
N CYS A 149 -7.85 1.60 -14.69
CA CYS A 149 -7.61 0.34 -15.38
C CYS A 149 -8.89 -0.32 -15.91
N TYR A 150 -10.07 0.14 -15.51
CA TYR A 150 -11.32 -0.64 -15.66
C TYR A 150 -12.40 0.03 -16.52
N GLY A 151 -12.03 1.04 -17.30
CA GLY A 151 -12.97 1.76 -18.16
C GLY A 151 -13.35 3.11 -17.56
N CYS A 152 -13.34 4.16 -18.36
CA CYS A 152 -13.87 5.44 -17.92
C CYS A 152 -15.37 5.35 -17.58
N PRO A 153 -15.81 5.89 -16.43
CA PRO A 153 -17.23 6.06 -16.18
C PRO A 153 -17.82 7.12 -17.11
N GLY A 154 -19.10 6.97 -17.45
CA GLY A 154 -19.83 7.92 -18.30
C GLY A 154 -20.05 9.28 -17.63
N GLU A 155 -19.95 9.32 -16.30
CA GLU A 155 -20.03 10.52 -15.49
C GLU A 155 -19.03 10.44 -14.32
N MET A 156 -18.74 11.57 -13.70
CA MET A 156 -17.83 11.63 -12.57
C MET A 156 -18.48 10.97 -11.33
N PRO A 157 -17.79 10.06 -10.62
CA PRO A 157 -18.29 9.46 -9.40
C PRO A 157 -18.48 10.51 -8.33
N THR A 158 -19.51 10.29 -7.53
CA THR A 158 -19.87 11.14 -6.40
C THR A 158 -20.18 10.27 -5.19
N PRO A 159 -20.26 10.83 -3.97
CA PRO A 159 -20.75 10.08 -2.82
C PRO A 159 -22.15 9.45 -3.03
N ALA A 160 -23.00 10.08 -3.85
CA ALA A 160 -24.33 9.56 -4.18
C ALA A 160 -24.32 8.49 -5.27
N ASN A 161 -23.34 8.55 -6.19
CA ASN A 161 -23.12 7.53 -7.22
C ASN A 161 -21.62 7.19 -7.32
N PRO A 162 -21.11 6.31 -6.43
CA PRO A 162 -19.67 6.02 -6.35
C PRO A 162 -19.19 5.10 -7.47
N VAL A 163 -20.10 4.39 -8.16
CA VAL A 163 -19.78 3.46 -9.25
C VAL A 163 -20.69 3.73 -10.45
N PRO A 164 -20.52 4.87 -11.16
CA PRO A 164 -21.34 5.16 -12.32
C PRO A 164 -21.15 4.13 -13.44
N THR A 165 -22.16 4.02 -14.30
CA THR A 165 -22.07 3.19 -15.51
C THR A 165 -20.90 3.62 -16.37
N ARG A 166 -20.18 2.64 -16.94
CA ARG A 166 -19.03 2.90 -17.81
C ARG A 166 -19.45 3.49 -19.15
N ALA A 167 -18.63 4.39 -19.68
CA ALA A 167 -18.86 5.05 -20.97
C ALA A 167 -18.87 4.04 -22.12
N ILE A 168 -18.02 3.03 -22.04
CA ILE A 168 -17.97 1.91 -22.99
C ILE A 168 -18.66 0.70 -22.38
N ALA A 169 -19.70 0.21 -23.06
CA ALA A 169 -20.47 -0.95 -22.64
C ALA A 169 -19.75 -2.28 -22.94
N PRO A 170 -20.07 -3.38 -22.21
CA PRO A 170 -19.55 -4.70 -22.52
C PRO A 170 -19.76 -5.09 -23.99
N GLY A 171 -18.72 -5.64 -24.61
CA GLY A 171 -18.74 -6.07 -26.02
C GLY A 171 -18.46 -4.96 -27.03
N GLN A 172 -18.30 -3.70 -26.61
CA GLN A 172 -17.85 -2.61 -27.48
C GLN A 172 -16.31 -2.56 -27.55
N PRO A 173 -15.74 -2.11 -28.70
CA PRO A 173 -14.30 -1.87 -28.79
C PRO A 173 -13.81 -0.91 -27.69
N GLY A 174 -12.71 -1.29 -27.02
CA GLY A 174 -12.16 -0.51 -25.91
C GLY A 174 -12.79 -0.81 -24.54
N TYR A 175 -13.76 -1.72 -24.45
CA TYR A 175 -14.29 -2.18 -23.17
C TYR A 175 -13.20 -2.87 -22.34
N ARG A 176 -13.00 -2.41 -21.11
CA ARG A 176 -12.08 -3.02 -20.14
C ARG A 176 -12.86 -3.90 -19.17
N THR A 177 -12.44 -5.15 -19.02
CA THR A 177 -13.22 -6.15 -18.28
C THR A 177 -12.85 -6.13 -16.78
N PRO A 178 -13.83 -6.12 -15.86
CA PRO A 178 -13.56 -6.23 -14.42
C PRO A 178 -12.88 -7.55 -14.05
N VAL A 179 -12.21 -7.57 -12.90
CA VAL A 179 -11.57 -8.80 -12.38
C VAL A 179 -12.66 -9.86 -12.12
N PRO A 180 -12.58 -11.06 -12.73
CA PRO A 180 -13.52 -12.13 -12.44
C PRO A 180 -13.17 -12.83 -11.12
N ALA A 181 -14.14 -13.51 -10.50
CA ALA A 181 -13.92 -14.27 -9.26
C ALA A 181 -12.90 -15.42 -9.41
N THR A 182 -12.53 -15.79 -10.64
CA THR A 182 -11.61 -16.87 -10.97
C THR A 182 -10.17 -16.41 -11.20
N CYS A 183 -9.88 -15.11 -11.04
CA CYS A 183 -8.54 -14.56 -11.22
C CYS A 183 -8.20 -13.61 -10.07
N ALA A 184 -6.96 -13.65 -9.60
CA ALA A 184 -6.45 -12.65 -8.68
C ALA A 184 -6.13 -11.36 -9.44
N MET A 185 -6.36 -10.20 -8.82
CA MET A 185 -6.27 -8.89 -9.50
C MET A 185 -4.86 -8.60 -10.02
N GLU A 186 -3.84 -9.11 -9.33
CA GLU A 186 -2.43 -8.97 -9.65
C GLU A 186 -2.07 -9.65 -10.98
N TRP A 187 -2.89 -10.61 -11.44
CA TRP A 187 -2.69 -11.38 -12.67
C TRP A 187 -3.71 -11.07 -13.76
N TRP A 188 -4.62 -10.12 -13.53
CA TRP A 188 -5.71 -9.84 -14.45
C TRP A 188 -5.37 -8.73 -15.44
N ASP A 189 -5.44 -9.03 -16.73
CA ASP A 189 -5.34 -8.07 -17.82
C ASP A 189 -6.75 -7.56 -18.19
N PRO A 190 -7.14 -6.34 -17.77
CA PRO A 190 -8.47 -5.83 -18.05
C PRO A 190 -8.66 -5.44 -19.52
N ILE A 191 -7.59 -5.21 -20.28
CA ILE A 191 -7.67 -4.81 -21.69
C ILE A 191 -7.99 -6.02 -22.56
N ASN A 192 -7.31 -7.14 -22.31
CA ASN A 192 -7.49 -8.37 -23.09
C ASN A 192 -8.46 -9.37 -22.45
N ALA A 193 -9.05 -9.03 -21.30
CA ALA A 193 -9.90 -9.90 -20.51
C ALA A 193 -9.25 -11.27 -20.22
N GLN A 194 -7.96 -11.23 -19.84
CA GLN A 194 -7.14 -12.43 -19.70
C GLN A 194 -6.54 -12.53 -18.30
N CYS A 195 -6.71 -13.69 -17.67
CA CYS A 195 -5.93 -14.03 -16.48
C CYS A 195 -4.58 -14.61 -16.90
N LEU A 196 -3.49 -13.98 -16.49
CA LEU A 196 -2.14 -14.39 -16.87
C LEU A 196 -1.61 -15.56 -16.02
N CYS A 197 -2.24 -15.81 -14.87
CA CYS A 197 -1.97 -17.00 -14.09
C CYS A 197 -3.23 -17.49 -13.38
N THR A 198 -3.63 -18.73 -13.67
CA THR A 198 -4.83 -19.39 -13.11
C THR A 198 -4.51 -20.63 -12.29
N SER A 199 -3.22 -20.95 -12.12
CA SER A 199 -2.72 -22.17 -11.52
C SER A 199 -2.08 -21.92 -10.15
N SER A 200 -1.92 -22.97 -9.34
CA SER A 200 -1.27 -22.88 -8.03
C SER A 200 0.24 -22.60 -8.08
N ASN A 201 0.84 -22.56 -9.27
CA ASN A 201 2.26 -22.33 -9.49
C ASN A 201 2.57 -20.90 -9.97
N CYS A 202 1.66 -19.94 -9.77
CA CYS A 202 1.94 -18.53 -10.03
C CYS A 202 3.24 -18.12 -9.32
N THR A 203 4.19 -17.62 -10.11
CA THR A 203 5.50 -17.22 -9.62
C THR A 203 5.44 -15.80 -9.09
N PHE A 204 5.88 -15.60 -7.86
CA PHE A 204 6.05 -14.29 -7.27
C PHE A 204 7.55 -14.01 -7.06
N THR A 205 7.90 -12.74 -7.09
CA THR A 205 9.23 -12.27 -6.70
C THR A 205 9.09 -11.52 -5.39
N ASP A 206 9.87 -11.89 -4.38
CA ASP A 206 9.97 -11.09 -3.17
C ASP A 206 10.89 -9.88 -3.41
N THR A 207 10.35 -8.68 -3.26
CA THR A 207 11.07 -7.41 -3.40
C THR A 207 11.38 -6.76 -2.05
N ALA A 208 11.13 -7.47 -0.94
CA ALA A 208 11.50 -6.98 0.38
C ALA A 208 13.02 -6.77 0.48
N VAL A 209 13.42 -5.66 1.12
CA VAL A 209 14.83 -5.37 1.38
C VAL A 209 15.22 -6.05 2.70
N PRO A 210 16.22 -6.96 2.72
CA PRO A 210 16.64 -7.60 3.96
C PRO A 210 17.20 -6.57 4.95
N ILE A 211 16.99 -6.80 6.25
CA ILE A 211 17.72 -6.07 7.29
C ILE A 211 19.17 -6.53 7.25
N THR A 212 20.04 -5.72 6.64
CA THR A 212 21.49 -5.92 6.75
C THR A 212 21.90 -5.63 8.20
N LYS A 213 22.24 -6.68 8.96
CA LYS A 213 22.95 -6.52 10.23
C LYS A 213 24.33 -5.95 9.90
N THR A 214 24.51 -4.64 10.08
CA THR A 214 25.77 -3.96 9.77
C THR A 214 26.89 -4.47 10.67
N GLY A 215 27.72 -5.32 10.07
CA GLY A 215 29.04 -5.73 10.55
C GLY A 215 29.99 -6.10 9.40
N GLY A 216 29.68 -5.71 8.16
CA GLY A 216 30.48 -5.99 6.97
C GLY A 216 30.26 -4.93 5.90
N ASN A 217 31.37 -4.45 5.34
CA ASN A 217 31.52 -3.45 4.29
C ASN A 217 30.35 -3.42 3.28
N GLU A 218 29.82 -2.22 3.01
CA GLU A 218 28.97 -1.96 1.84
C GLU A 218 29.79 -2.20 0.57
N ASN A 219 29.72 -3.41 0.04
CA ASN A 219 29.94 -3.63 -1.38
C ASN A 219 28.58 -3.54 -2.06
N THR A 220 28.50 -2.66 -3.06
CA THR A 220 27.46 -2.56 -4.08
C THR A 220 27.35 -3.88 -4.86
N GLY A 221 26.75 -4.88 -4.22
CA GLY A 221 26.39 -6.15 -4.83
C GLY A 221 24.96 -6.07 -5.33
N THR A 222 24.77 -6.22 -6.64
CA THR A 222 23.48 -6.48 -7.28
C THR A 222 22.72 -7.57 -6.52
N THR A 223 21.65 -7.19 -5.82
CA THR A 223 20.73 -8.15 -5.18
C THR A 223 20.06 -8.96 -6.28
N THR A 224 20.45 -10.23 -6.39
CA THR A 224 19.74 -11.21 -7.22
C THR A 224 18.40 -11.53 -6.56
N PRO A 225 17.26 -11.44 -7.27
CA PRO A 225 15.96 -11.79 -6.70
C PRO A 225 15.92 -13.26 -6.32
N HIS A 226 15.57 -13.56 -5.05
CA HIS A 226 15.31 -14.92 -4.64
C HIS A 226 13.96 -15.35 -5.24
N ARG A 227 13.98 -16.24 -6.25
CA ARG A 227 12.78 -16.94 -6.71
C ARG A 227 12.29 -17.85 -5.58
N SER A 228 11.23 -17.46 -4.90
CA SER A 228 10.53 -18.35 -3.98
C SER A 228 9.61 -19.26 -4.80
N GLY A 229 9.65 -20.56 -4.53
CA GLY A 229 8.61 -21.49 -5.00
C GLY A 229 7.26 -21.15 -4.37
N ALA A 230 6.18 -21.52 -5.09
CA ALA A 230 4.75 -21.33 -4.81
C ALA A 230 4.39 -20.69 -3.46
N ALA A 231 3.72 -19.53 -3.52
CA ALA A 231 3.05 -18.96 -2.37
C ALA A 231 2.09 -20.01 -1.76
N GLY A 232 2.32 -20.35 -0.50
CA GLY A 232 1.36 -21.12 0.28
C GLY A 232 0.01 -20.41 0.25
N HIS A 233 -1.05 -21.19 0.03
CA HIS A 233 -2.43 -20.76 -0.10
C HIS A 233 -2.77 -19.49 0.70
N ILE A 234 -3.03 -18.39 0.00
CA ILE A 234 -4.04 -17.46 0.49
C ILE A 234 -5.36 -18.19 0.25
N GLY A 235 -5.79 -18.95 1.25
CA GLY A 235 -7.11 -19.53 1.26
C GLY A 235 -8.10 -18.41 0.95
N SER A 236 -8.98 -18.67 0.00
CA SER A 236 -10.18 -17.89 -0.21
C SER A 236 -10.80 -17.63 1.16
N ALA A 237 -10.72 -16.37 1.62
CA ALA A 237 -11.57 -15.94 2.70
C ALA A 237 -12.99 -16.21 2.21
N ALA A 238 -13.62 -17.25 2.76
CA ALA A 238 -15.02 -17.51 2.56
C ALA A 238 -15.74 -16.28 3.10
N TRP A 239 -16.13 -15.38 2.20
CA TRP A 239 -17.13 -14.36 2.49
C TRP A 239 -18.43 -15.12 2.74
N ALA A 240 -18.64 -15.53 3.99
CA ALA A 240 -19.92 -16.00 4.47
C ALA A 240 -20.93 -14.87 4.20
N GLY A 241 -21.90 -15.18 3.36
CA GLY A 241 -22.77 -14.21 2.73
C GLY A 241 -23.54 -13.35 3.72
N PHE A 242 -23.46 -12.04 3.53
CA PHE A 242 -24.60 -11.17 3.77
C PHE A 242 -25.36 -11.04 2.45
N GLY A 243 -26.55 -11.64 2.42
CA GLY A 243 -27.37 -11.75 1.23
C GLY A 243 -27.71 -10.40 0.64
N LEU A 244 -27.33 -10.20 -0.62
CA LEU A 244 -27.91 -9.18 -1.48
C LEU A 244 -29.21 -9.77 -2.04
N VAL A 245 -30.34 -9.35 -1.47
CA VAL A 245 -31.64 -9.52 -2.10
C VAL A 245 -31.67 -8.61 -3.32
N ALA A 246 -31.78 -9.21 -4.51
CA ALA A 246 -31.99 -8.50 -5.75
C ALA A 246 -33.32 -7.76 -5.72
N ALA A 247 -33.29 -6.43 -5.66
CA ALA A 247 -34.47 -5.60 -5.84
C ALA A 247 -34.72 -5.43 -7.34
N LEU A 248 -35.67 -6.22 -7.86
CA LEU A 248 -36.35 -5.95 -9.13
C LEU A 248 -37.21 -4.69 -8.96
N ALA A 249 -36.83 -3.60 -9.63
CA ALA A 249 -37.64 -2.40 -9.71
C ALA A 249 -38.81 -2.62 -10.67
N ALA A 250 -40.00 -2.87 -10.12
CA ALA A 250 -41.27 -2.60 -10.78
C ALA A 250 -41.81 -1.28 -10.21
N GLY A 251 -42.14 -0.35 -11.09
CA GLY A 251 -42.55 1.00 -10.72
C GLY A 251 -43.96 1.11 -10.18
N VAL A 252 -44.28 2.39 -9.93
CA VAL A 252 -45.61 3.01 -9.84
C VAL A 252 -46.15 3.24 -8.42
N ALA A 253 -46.22 4.54 -8.12
CA ALA A 253 -47.26 5.27 -7.39
C ALA A 253 -47.26 5.37 -5.85
N GLN A 254 -47.15 6.63 -5.45
CA GLN A 254 -48.00 7.34 -4.47
C GLN A 254 -47.74 7.08 -2.98
N LEU A 255 -47.06 8.05 -2.36
CA LEU A 255 -47.07 8.29 -0.92
C LEU A 255 -47.83 9.59 -0.64
N LEU A 256 -48.88 9.45 0.17
CA LEU A 256 -49.08 10.32 1.32
C LEU A 256 -47.91 10.15 2.29
#